data_AF-A0A1Y2BG05-F1
#
_entry.id   AF-A0A1Y2BG05-F1
#
_cell.length_a   1.000
_cell.length_b   1.000
_cell.length_c   1.000
_cell.angle_alpha   90.00
_cell.angle_beta   90.00
_cell.angle_gamma   90.00
#
_symmetry.space_group_name_H-M   'P 1'
#
loop_
_entity.id
_entity.type
_entity.pdbx_description
1 polymer ?
#
loop_
_entity_poly.entity_id
_entity_poly.type
_entity_poly.pdbx_seq_one_letter_code
_entity_poly.pdbx_strand_id
1 'polypeptide(L)'
;MSSLATSSTTTLATSDALVDLILNQITRVQHRMVLAKREVERGMERLRVTKLKIGRLERPALHPDARLLRPVQTAALRSEQREIFYRIIHPWRIEVDRAEKELRELRAAHAAILARDQSRLSAAE
;
A
#
# COMPACT_ATOMS: atom_id res chain seq x y z
N MET A 1 10.86 49.79 15.42
CA MET A 1 10.74 48.47 16.09
C MET A 1 9.84 47.52 15.28
N SER A 2 10.07 47.36 13.97
CA SER A 2 9.04 46.83 13.06
C SER A 2 9.46 45.63 12.19
N SER A 3 10.60 44.96 12.48
CA SER A 3 11.09 43.84 11.67
C SER A 3 10.75 42.44 12.23
N LEU A 4 10.57 42.32 13.55
CA LEU A 4 10.27 41.03 14.19
C LEU A 4 8.85 40.53 13.92
N ALA A 5 7.84 41.42 13.98
CA ALA A 5 6.44 41.03 13.78
C ALA A 5 6.16 40.54 12.35
N THR A 6 6.68 41.23 11.33
CA THR A 6 6.53 40.85 9.91
C THR A 6 7.27 39.57 9.55
N SER A 7 8.41 39.29 10.19
CA SER A 7 9.17 38.05 9.98
C SER A 7 8.43 36.83 10.56
N SER A 8 7.79 36.97 11.73
CA SER A 8 7.00 35.90 12.35
C SER A 8 5.75 35.54 11.54
N THR A 9 5.00 36.54 11.05
CA THR A 9 3.77 36.30 10.26
C THR A 9 4.05 35.63 8.91
N THR A 10 5.14 36.03 8.23
CA THR A 10 5.54 35.42 6.95
C THR A 10 6.03 33.98 7.14
N THR A 11 6.69 33.70 8.27
CA THR A 11 7.19 32.35 8.59
C THR A 11 6.06 31.39 8.97
N LEU A 12 5.04 31.85 9.71
CA LEU A 12 3.85 31.04 10.01
C LEU A 12 3.03 30.72 8.75
N ALA A 13 2.79 31.70 7.88
CA ALA A 13 2.08 31.48 6.62
C ALA A 13 2.79 30.47 5.69
N THR A 14 4.13 30.44 5.74
CA THR A 14 4.93 29.44 5.02
C THR A 14 4.80 28.05 5.65
N SER A 15 4.64 27.96 6.97
CA SER A 15 4.45 26.70 7.69
C SER A 15 3.10 26.06 7.38
N ASP A 16 2.03 26.87 7.38
CA ASP A 16 0.68 26.41 7.04
C ASP A 16 0.62 25.83 5.61
N ALA A 17 1.24 26.50 4.65
CA ALA A 17 1.35 26.00 3.28
C ALA A 17 2.11 24.66 3.17
N LEU A 18 3.13 24.45 4.01
CA LEU A 18 3.87 23.19 4.07
C LEU A 18 3.04 22.07 4.71
N VAL A 19 2.26 22.39 5.75
CA VAL A 19 1.32 21.44 6.38
C VAL A 19 0.28 20.98 5.35
N ASP A 20 -0.33 21.90 4.61
CA ASP A 20 -1.31 21.57 3.57
C ASP A 20 -0.72 20.71 2.46
N LEU A 21 0.52 20.99 2.03
CA LEU A 21 1.23 20.17 1.04
C LEU A 21 1.43 18.73 1.56
N ILE A 22 1.85 18.57 2.81
CA ILE A 22 2.10 17.26 3.42
C ILE A 22 0.79 16.49 3.59
N LEU A 23 -0.29 17.14 4.03
CA LEU A 23 -1.61 16.51 4.17
C LEU A 23 -2.17 16.04 2.81
N ASN A 24 -1.99 16.85 1.77
CA ASN A 24 -2.33 16.46 0.40
C ASN A 24 -1.53 15.23 -0.06
N GLN A 25 -0.23 15.20 0.22
CA GLN A 25 0.62 14.06 -0.13
C GLN A 25 0.22 12.80 0.66
N ILE A 26 -0.06 12.91 1.97
CA ILE A 26 -0.57 11.82 2.80
C ILE A 26 -1.83 11.22 2.19
N THR A 27 -2.78 12.06 1.79
CA THR A 27 -4.05 11.62 1.19
C THR A 27 -3.80 10.85 -0.12
N ARG A 28 -2.89 11.34 -0.97
CA ARG A 28 -2.51 10.66 -2.22
C ARG A 28 -1.84 9.31 -1.98
N VAL A 29 -0.94 9.21 -1.00
CA VAL A 29 -0.27 7.97 -0.61
C VAL A 29 -1.28 6.96 -0.06
N GLN A 30 -2.18 7.40 0.82
CA GLN A 30 -3.23 6.56 1.37
C GLN A 30 -4.15 6.02 0.26
N HIS A 31 -4.55 6.86 -0.69
CA HIS A 31 -5.36 6.42 -1.83
C HIS A 31 -4.64 5.35 -2.67
N ARG A 32 -3.36 5.57 -3.04
CA ARG A 32 -2.55 4.57 -3.74
C ARG A 32 -2.45 3.25 -2.97
N MET A 33 -2.22 3.32 -1.66
CA MET A 33 -2.14 2.15 -0.79
C MET A 33 -3.46 1.36 -0.76
N VAL A 34 -4.61 2.03 -0.70
CA VAL A 34 -5.93 1.37 -0.75
C VAL A 34 -6.12 0.64 -2.08
N LEU A 35 -5.78 1.27 -3.20
CA LEU A 35 -5.88 0.64 -4.51
C LEU A 35 -4.96 -0.59 -4.60
N ALA A 36 -3.72 -0.48 -4.13
CA ALA A 36 -2.77 -1.59 -4.12
C ALA A 36 -3.26 -2.75 -3.23
N LYS A 37 -3.80 -2.47 -2.04
CA LYS A 37 -4.38 -3.49 -1.15
C LYS A 37 -5.55 -4.23 -1.82
N ARG A 38 -6.42 -3.52 -2.54
CA ARG A 38 -7.52 -4.13 -3.32
C ARG A 38 -7.03 -5.04 -4.45
N GLU A 39 -5.92 -4.71 -5.11
CA GLU A 39 -5.32 -5.58 -6.13
C GLU A 39 -4.72 -6.85 -5.49
N VAL A 40 -4.06 -6.72 -4.33
CA VAL A 40 -3.56 -7.87 -3.56
C VAL A 40 -4.72 -8.79 -3.17
N GLU A 41 -5.81 -8.25 -2.64
CA GLU A 41 -7.01 -9.02 -2.28
C GLU A 41 -7.60 -9.77 -3.48
N ARG A 42 -7.73 -9.10 -4.63
CA ARG A 42 -8.18 -9.74 -5.88
C ARG A 42 -7.23 -10.85 -6.33
N GLY A 43 -5.92 -10.65 -6.24
CA GLY A 43 -4.93 -11.68 -6.53
C GLY A 43 -5.05 -12.88 -5.59
N MET A 44 -5.22 -12.63 -4.29
CA MET A 44 -5.39 -13.68 -3.28
C MET A 44 -6.66 -14.50 -3.49
N GLU A 45 -7.77 -13.87 -3.89
CA GLU A 45 -9.00 -14.58 -4.22
C GLU A 45 -8.82 -15.49 -5.45
N ARG A 46 -8.17 -15.00 -6.51
CA ARG A 46 -7.82 -15.83 -7.67
C ARG A 46 -6.96 -17.03 -7.25
N LEU A 47 -5.96 -16.81 -6.41
CA LEU A 47 -5.10 -17.88 -5.89
C LEU A 47 -5.89 -18.93 -5.09
N ARG A 48 -6.85 -18.48 -4.28
CA ARG A 48 -7.77 -19.34 -3.52
C ARG A 48 -8.61 -20.22 -4.45
N VAL A 49 -9.21 -19.63 -5.48
CA VAL A 49 -9.98 -20.36 -6.49
C VAL A 49 -9.12 -21.42 -7.18
N THR A 50 -7.90 -21.08 -7.58
CA THR A 50 -7.00 -22.05 -8.25
C THR A 50 -6.55 -23.17 -7.30
N LYS A 51 -6.33 -22.88 -6.00
CA LYS A 51 -6.11 -23.92 -4.98
C LYS A 51 -7.29 -24.88 -4.87
N LEU A 52 -8.51 -24.35 -4.85
CA LEU A 52 -9.73 -25.18 -4.78
C LEU A 52 -9.88 -26.07 -6.03
N LYS A 53 -9.54 -25.55 -7.23
CA LYS A 53 -9.54 -26.34 -8.47
C LYS A 53 -8.56 -27.52 -8.39
N ILE A 54 -7.34 -27.29 -7.92
CA ILE A 54 -6.34 -28.37 -7.72
C ILE A 54 -6.86 -29.41 -6.72
N GLY A 55 -7.39 -28.98 -5.58
CA GLY A 55 -7.94 -29.90 -4.59
C GLY A 55 -9.11 -30.73 -5.11
N ARG A 56 -9.92 -30.20 -6.06
CA ARG A 56 -10.96 -30.96 -6.76
C ARG A 56 -10.37 -31.98 -7.72
N LEU A 57 -9.29 -31.65 -8.45
CA LEU A 57 -8.61 -32.59 -9.34
C LEU A 57 -7.95 -33.73 -8.59
N GLU A 58 -7.42 -33.49 -7.39
CA GLU A 58 -6.76 -34.51 -6.58
C GLU A 58 -7.75 -35.51 -5.97
N ARG A 59 -9.05 -35.19 -5.86
CA ARG A 59 -10.09 -36.15 -5.42
C ARG A 59 -10.23 -37.32 -6.40
N PRO A 60 -10.46 -38.56 -5.92
CA PRO A 60 -10.63 -39.71 -6.80
C PRO A 60 -11.82 -39.51 -7.75
N ALA A 61 -11.57 -39.56 -9.05
CA ALA A 61 -12.60 -39.50 -10.07
C ALA A 61 -13.08 -40.92 -10.40
N LEU A 62 -14.39 -41.07 -10.65
CA LEU A 62 -15.01 -42.34 -11.03
C LEU A 62 -14.65 -42.78 -12.48
N HIS A 63 -14.06 -41.90 -13.29
CA HIS A 63 -13.77 -42.16 -14.70
C HIS A 63 -12.27 -42.47 -14.94
N PRO A 64 -11.92 -43.55 -15.68
CA PRO A 64 -10.53 -43.94 -15.95
C PRO A 64 -9.75 -42.86 -16.73
N ASP A 65 -10.33 -42.23 -17.75
CA ASP A 65 -9.65 -41.20 -18.56
C ASP A 65 -9.29 -39.93 -17.76
N ALA A 66 -10.07 -39.63 -16.71
CA ALA A 66 -9.80 -38.49 -15.83
C ALA A 66 -8.54 -38.70 -14.97
N ARG A 67 -8.11 -39.94 -14.74
CA ARG A 67 -6.87 -40.23 -14.00
C ARG A 67 -5.63 -39.87 -14.83
N LEU A 68 -5.68 -40.09 -16.14
CA LEU A 68 -4.55 -39.85 -17.04
C LEU A 68 -4.30 -38.35 -17.29
N LEU A 69 -5.37 -37.54 -17.36
CA LEU A 69 -5.27 -36.10 -17.62
C LEU A 69 -4.95 -35.26 -16.38
N ARG A 70 -5.16 -35.81 -15.18
CA ARG A 70 -5.02 -35.10 -13.89
C ARG A 70 -3.62 -34.55 -13.63
N PRO A 71 -2.50 -35.29 -13.85
CA PRO A 71 -1.18 -34.74 -13.59
C PRO A 71 -0.89 -33.48 -14.41
N VAL A 72 -1.32 -33.48 -15.68
CA VAL A 72 -1.15 -32.36 -16.61
C VAL A 72 -1.99 -31.16 -16.17
N GLN A 73 -3.28 -31.38 -15.84
CA GLN A 73 -4.18 -30.32 -15.37
C GLN A 73 -3.71 -29.71 -14.04
N THR A 74 -3.29 -30.54 -13.08
CA THR A 74 -2.75 -30.08 -11.80
C THR A 74 -1.46 -29.28 -11.98
N ALA A 75 -0.55 -29.72 -12.86
CA ALA A 75 0.66 -28.97 -13.17
C ALA A 75 0.35 -27.59 -13.78
N ALA A 76 -0.59 -27.52 -14.72
CA ALA A 76 -1.02 -26.26 -15.33
C ALA A 76 -1.61 -25.29 -14.30
N LEU A 77 -2.50 -25.75 -13.41
CA LEU A 77 -3.07 -24.91 -12.35
C LEU A 77 -2.02 -24.46 -11.33
N ARG A 78 -1.03 -25.30 -10.99
CA ARG A 78 0.09 -24.89 -10.11
C ARG A 78 0.97 -23.81 -10.77
N SER A 79 1.14 -23.87 -12.09
CA SER A 79 1.80 -22.80 -12.85
C SER A 79 0.98 -21.50 -12.78
N GLU A 80 -0.34 -21.57 -12.99
CA GLU A 80 -1.25 -20.44 -12.86
C GLU A 80 -1.19 -19.79 -11.46
N GLN A 81 -1.12 -20.60 -10.39
CA GLN A 81 -0.94 -20.08 -9.03
C GLN A 81 0.34 -19.26 -8.85
N ARG A 82 1.47 -19.76 -9.40
CA ARG A 82 2.74 -19.03 -9.37
C ARG A 82 2.63 -17.74 -10.17
N GLU A 83 2.00 -17.79 -11.33
CA GLU A 83 1.79 -16.60 -12.16
C GLU A 83 0.96 -15.54 -11.43
N ILE A 84 -0.17 -15.92 -10.82
CA ILE A 84 -1.00 -15.02 -10.01
C ILE A 84 -0.15 -14.40 -8.89
N PHE A 85 0.66 -15.20 -8.19
CA PHE A 85 1.49 -14.67 -7.11
C PHE A 85 2.51 -13.66 -7.62
N TYR A 86 3.33 -14.00 -8.62
CA TYR A 86 4.43 -13.14 -9.05
C TYR A 86 4.01 -11.96 -9.93
N ARG A 87 2.95 -12.10 -10.74
CA ARG A 87 2.49 -11.03 -11.64
C ARG A 87 1.42 -10.14 -11.01
N ILE A 88 0.62 -10.67 -10.06
CA ILE A 88 -0.52 -9.95 -9.49
C ILE A 88 -0.34 -9.65 -8.01
N ILE A 89 0.15 -10.56 -7.18
CA ILE A 89 0.21 -10.29 -5.73
C ILE A 89 1.49 -9.54 -5.36
N HIS A 90 2.63 -10.05 -5.82
CA HIS A 90 3.96 -9.58 -5.41
C HIS A 90 4.23 -8.11 -5.76
N PRO A 91 3.94 -7.59 -6.96
CA PRO A 91 4.23 -6.19 -7.29
C PRO A 91 3.43 -5.21 -6.43
N TRP A 92 2.17 -5.53 -6.14
CA TRP A 92 1.30 -4.66 -5.36
C TRP A 92 1.60 -4.73 -3.87
N ARG A 93 2.10 -5.86 -3.35
CA ARG A 93 2.67 -5.92 -1.99
C ARG A 93 3.86 -4.98 -1.83
N ILE A 94 4.78 -4.97 -2.81
CA ILE A 94 5.91 -4.03 -2.80
C ILE A 94 5.40 -2.58 -2.81
N GLU A 95 4.37 -2.28 -3.59
CA GLU A 95 3.79 -0.94 -3.63
C GLU A 95 3.15 -0.52 -2.29
N VAL A 96 2.46 -1.45 -1.61
CA VAL A 96 1.95 -1.22 -0.25
C VAL A 96 3.09 -0.92 0.71
N ASP A 97 4.16 -1.72 0.71
CA ASP A 97 5.30 -1.54 1.62
C ASP A 97 5.98 -0.18 1.39
N ARG A 98 6.10 0.24 0.12
CA ARG A 98 6.62 1.56 -0.26
C ARG A 98 5.72 2.69 0.22
N ALA A 99 4.41 2.59 -0.01
CA ALA A 99 3.44 3.58 0.42
C ALA A 99 3.39 3.70 1.96
N GLU A 100 3.50 2.59 2.68
CA GLU A 100 3.56 2.58 4.16
C GLU A 100 4.84 3.22 4.68
N LYS A 101 5.98 3.04 3.99
CA LYS A 101 7.21 3.77 4.30
C LYS A 101 7.05 5.28 4.06
N GLU A 102 6.56 5.68 2.89
CA GLU A 102 6.34 7.09 2.54
C GLU A 102 5.38 7.77 3.53
N LEU A 103 4.30 7.07 3.93
CA LEU A 103 3.34 7.57 4.90
C LEU A 103 3.96 7.80 6.29
N ARG A 104 4.88 6.92 6.73
CA ARG A 104 5.61 7.11 8.00
C ARG A 104 6.50 8.34 7.95
N GLU A 105 7.22 8.54 6.86
CA GLU A 105 8.11 9.69 6.65
C GLU A 105 7.32 11.01 6.63
N LEU A 106 6.19 11.06 5.90
CA LEU A 106 5.34 12.24 5.84
C LEU A 106 4.70 12.59 7.19
N ARG A 107 4.26 11.60 7.96
CA ARG A 107 3.72 11.81 9.31
C ARG A 107 4.79 12.34 10.26
N ALA A 108 6.01 11.83 10.17
CA ALA A 108 7.13 12.34 10.96
C ALA A 108 7.48 13.79 10.60
N ALA A 109 7.49 14.12 9.31
CA ALA A 109 7.71 15.49 8.83
C ALA A 109 6.62 16.45 9.32
N HIS A 110 5.35 16.06 9.24
CA HIS A 110 4.23 16.83 9.77
C HIS A 110 4.37 17.09 11.28
N ALA A 111 4.67 16.06 12.06
CA ALA A 111 4.87 16.19 13.51
C ALA A 111 6.06 17.11 13.85
N ALA A 112 7.15 17.05 13.08
CA ALA A 112 8.31 17.91 13.27
C ALA A 112 8.00 19.39 13.02
N ILE A 113 7.19 19.71 12.01
CA ILE A 113 6.73 21.08 11.74
C ILE A 113 5.88 21.60 12.89
N LEU A 114 4.89 20.81 13.33
CA LEU A 114 4.03 21.19 14.46
C LEU A 114 4.83 21.43 15.75
N ALA A 115 5.79 20.54 16.06
CA ALA A 115 6.64 20.69 17.25
C ALA A 115 7.54 21.94 17.17
N ARG A 116 8.04 22.27 15.97
CA ARG A 116 8.83 23.48 15.73
C ARG A 116 7.99 24.74 15.94
N ASP A 117 6.76 24.76 15.43
CA ASP A 117 5.89 25.92 15.56
C ASP A 117 5.41 26.10 17.00
N GLN A 118 5.12 25.00 17.71
CA GLN A 118 4.81 25.05 19.14
C GLN A 118 5.99 25.62 19.96
N SER A 119 7.21 25.16 19.71
CA SER A 119 8.42 25.68 20.38
C SER A 119 8.64 27.18 20.12
N ARG A 120 8.23 27.69 18.94
CA ARG A 120 8.34 29.11 18.59
C ARG A 120 7.29 29.96 19.29
N LEU A 121 6.05 29.48 19.35
CA LEU A 121 4.95 30.16 20.05
C LEU A 121 5.29 30.29 21.54
N SER A 122 5.75 29.21 22.18
CA SER A 122 6.16 29.25 23.59
C SER A 122 7.38 30.12 23.88
N ALA A 123 8.22 30.40 22.87
CA ALA A 123 9.37 31.28 23.01
C ALA A 123 9.04 32.77 22.75
N ALA A 124 7.84 33.04 22.22
CA ALA A 124 7.35 34.39 21.93
C ALA A 124 6.41 34.93 23.03
N GLU A 125 5.94 34.06 23.95
CA GLU A 125 5.22 34.38 25.20
C GLU A 125 6.18 34.72 26.34
#